data_AF-A0A5J4P974-F1
#
_entry.id   AF-A0A5J4P974-F1
#
_cell.length_a   1.000
_cell.length_b   1.000
_cell.length_c   1.000
_cell.angle_alpha   90.00
_cell.angle_beta   90.00
_cell.angle_gamma   90.00
#
_symmetry.space_group_name_H-M   'P 1'
#
loop_
_entity.id
_entity.type
_entity.pdbx_description
1 polymer ?
#
loop_
_entity_poly.entity_id
_entity_poly.type
_entity_poly.pdbx_seq_one_letter_code
_entity_poly.pdbx_strand_id
1 'polypeptide(L)'
;ITHDIISLQVEEEEAEYLKIAYGNAILEEYEDEKESVYTPENKTHAVKLSDLNDVVEARVEEIISNVWHQIQSSGYDDKLTAGIVMTGGGANLKNMDEALRRKTGYSKVRHAPFIGNEVYDNKNVLSKDGTCNALLGLLSAGTENCCRLEEGFQNKSNQSTPVTDLFENDEILKKQKEETENPKTYHKEEKKNTLKKPEKPKNKW
;
A
#
# COMPACT_ATOMS: atom_id res chain seq x y z
N ILE A 1 4.25 24.32 15.19
CA ILE A 1 5.20 25.17 14.43
C ILE A 1 4.42 25.99 13.41
N THR A 2 3.87 25.39 12.34
CA THR A 2 3.12 26.16 11.32
C THR A 2 2.00 27.00 11.91
N HIS A 3 1.16 26.42 12.78
CA HIS A 3 0.12 27.19 13.49
C HIS A 3 0.66 28.32 14.39
N ASP A 4 1.88 28.19 14.90
CA ASP A 4 2.49 29.26 15.70
C ASP A 4 2.95 30.40 14.80
N ILE A 5 3.47 30.08 13.61
CA ILE A 5 3.81 31.08 12.59
C ILE A 5 2.56 31.83 12.10
N ILE A 6 1.40 31.16 12.02
CA ILE A 6 0.11 31.82 11.70
C ILE A 6 -0.23 32.92 12.74
N SER A 7 0.24 32.81 13.99
CA SER A 7 0.04 33.86 15.00
C SER A 7 0.74 35.18 14.65
N LEU A 8 1.70 35.15 13.71
CA LEU A 8 2.35 36.33 13.11
C LEU A 8 1.52 36.99 12.00
N GLN A 9 0.22 36.64 11.89
CA GLN A 9 -0.73 37.17 10.90
C GLN A 9 -0.43 36.74 9.46
N VAL A 10 0.21 35.58 9.29
CA VAL A 10 0.51 34.95 8.00
C VAL A 10 -0.54 33.90 7.66
N GLU A 11 -0.92 33.79 6.39
CA GLU A 11 -1.80 32.73 5.89
C GLU A 11 -1.16 31.33 6.06
N GLU A 12 -1.96 30.28 6.15
CA GLU A 12 -1.47 28.93 6.45
C GLU A 12 -0.48 28.39 5.39
N GLU A 13 -0.77 28.64 4.11
CA GLU A 13 0.10 28.20 3.00
C GLU A 13 1.45 28.93 3.05
N GLU A 14 1.45 30.26 3.19
CA GLU A 14 2.66 31.06 3.40
C GLU A 14 3.40 30.66 4.68
N ALA A 15 2.71 30.38 5.79
CA ALA A 15 3.34 29.98 7.04
C ALA A 15 4.10 28.65 6.88
N GLU A 16 3.53 27.68 6.16
CA GLU A 16 4.21 26.43 5.84
C GLU A 16 5.42 26.67 4.92
N TYR A 17 5.27 27.53 3.91
CA TYR A 17 6.37 27.91 3.04
C TYR A 17 7.52 28.57 3.81
N LEU A 18 7.22 29.55 4.68
CA LEU A 18 8.20 30.25 5.50
C LEU A 18 8.93 29.29 6.44
N LYS A 19 8.20 28.35 7.05
CA LYS A 19 8.79 27.30 7.89
C LYS A 19 9.80 26.47 7.12
N ILE A 20 9.46 26.01 5.91
CA ILE A 20 10.32 25.16 5.09
C ILE A 20 11.53 25.95 4.56
N ALA A 21 11.31 27.19 4.12
CA ALA A 21 12.34 27.99 3.45
C ALA A 21 13.32 28.67 4.44
N TYR A 22 12.84 29.13 5.58
CA TYR A 22 13.60 30.01 6.49
C TYR A 22 13.63 29.55 7.95
N GLY A 23 12.79 28.58 8.33
CA GLY A 23 12.67 28.12 9.70
C GLY A 23 13.97 27.52 10.25
N ASN A 24 14.36 27.99 11.43
CA ASN A 24 15.54 27.53 12.15
C ASN A 24 15.13 27.07 13.55
N ALA A 25 15.61 25.90 13.98
CA ALA A 25 15.35 25.36 15.32
C ALA A 25 16.10 26.09 16.44
N ILE A 26 17.06 26.95 16.08
CA ILE A 26 17.87 27.74 17.00
C ILE A 26 17.94 29.16 16.43
N LEU A 27 17.59 30.15 17.24
CA LEU A 27 17.77 31.55 16.87
C LEU A 27 19.27 31.90 16.81
N GLU A 28 19.72 32.44 15.68
CA GLU A 28 21.11 32.85 15.48
C GLU A 28 21.28 34.35 15.80
N GLU A 29 22.40 34.73 16.44
CA GLU A 29 22.65 36.10 16.95
C GLU A 29 22.58 37.22 15.90
N TYR A 30 22.76 36.91 14.61
CA TYR A 30 22.77 37.89 13.52
C TYR A 30 21.50 37.87 12.65
N GLU A 31 20.43 37.20 13.09
CA GLU A 31 19.18 37.17 12.33
C GLU A 31 18.40 38.49 12.41
N ASP A 32 18.64 39.31 13.43
CA ASP A 32 18.06 40.66 13.56
C ASP A 32 18.57 41.66 12.50
N GLU A 33 19.73 41.38 11.89
CA GLU A 33 20.31 42.21 10.83
C GLU A 33 19.77 41.87 9.44
N LYS A 34 19.02 40.77 9.30
CA LYS A 34 18.48 40.33 8.01
C LYS A 34 17.17 41.04 7.69
N GLU A 35 16.95 41.27 6.40
CA GLU A 35 15.75 41.91 5.86
C GLU A 35 14.49 41.06 6.10
N SER A 36 13.32 41.70 6.07
CA SER A 36 12.03 41.02 6.27
C SER A 36 11.85 39.87 5.29
N VAL A 37 11.49 38.70 5.81
CA VAL A 37 11.34 37.45 5.04
C VAL A 37 9.97 37.37 4.36
N TYR A 38 8.98 38.05 4.95
CA TYR A 38 7.63 38.14 4.42
C TYR A 38 7.13 39.57 4.51
N THR A 39 6.63 40.10 3.40
CA THR A 39 5.85 41.33 3.36
C THR A 39 4.62 41.06 2.48
N PRO A 40 3.40 41.06 3.03
CA PRO A 40 2.17 40.94 2.29
C PRO A 40 2.03 42.11 1.30
N GLU A 41 1.29 41.90 0.22
CA GLU A 41 1.11 42.90 -0.85
C GLU A 41 0.52 44.22 -0.34
N ASN A 42 -0.31 44.13 0.71
CA ASN A 42 -0.91 45.29 1.37
C ASN A 42 0.06 46.08 2.27
N LYS A 43 1.30 45.59 2.46
CA LYS A 43 2.37 46.17 3.29
C LYS A 43 1.93 46.53 4.71
N THR A 44 0.92 45.85 5.23
CA THR A 44 0.32 46.18 6.55
C THR A 44 1.19 45.75 7.71
N HIS A 45 1.90 44.63 7.57
CA HIS A 45 2.84 44.09 8.54
C HIS A 45 3.98 43.40 7.77
N ALA A 46 5.18 43.33 8.32
CA ALA A 46 6.28 42.56 7.72
C ALA A 46 6.87 41.66 8.80
N VAL A 47 7.14 40.40 8.45
CA VAL A 47 7.71 39.42 9.39
C VAL A 47 9.22 39.40 9.18
N LYS A 48 9.96 39.69 10.24
CA LYS A 48 11.43 39.57 10.25
C LYS A 48 11.83 38.11 10.42
N LEU A 49 13.06 37.79 10.03
CA LEU A 49 13.58 36.43 10.21
C LEU A 49 13.69 36.07 11.71
N SER A 50 14.12 37.01 12.54
CA SER A 50 14.24 36.79 13.98
C SER A 50 12.88 36.52 14.63
N ASP A 51 11.84 37.30 14.29
CA ASP A 51 10.48 37.06 14.80
C ASP A 51 9.95 35.66 14.38
N LEU A 52 10.22 35.24 13.13
CA LEU A 52 9.87 33.91 12.65
C LEU A 52 10.60 32.82 13.45
N ASN A 53 11.91 32.95 13.61
CA ASN A 53 12.73 31.93 14.24
C ASN A 53 12.59 31.89 15.76
N ASP A 54 12.22 32.98 16.41
CA ASP A 54 11.86 33.02 17.84
C ASP A 54 10.64 32.12 18.10
N VAL A 55 9.60 32.24 17.27
CA VAL A 55 8.41 31.39 17.34
C VAL A 55 8.73 29.93 17.04
N VAL A 56 9.58 29.68 16.02
CA VAL A 56 9.98 28.32 15.65
C VAL A 56 10.81 27.67 16.77
N GLU A 57 11.83 28.36 17.29
CA GLU A 57 12.68 27.87 18.38
C GLU A 57 11.84 27.56 19.63
N ALA A 58 10.97 28.48 20.04
CA ALA A 58 10.11 28.27 21.21
C ALA A 58 9.26 26.98 21.09
N ARG A 59 8.66 26.74 19.91
CA ARG A 59 7.88 25.52 19.69
C ARG A 59 8.76 24.27 19.60
N VAL A 60 9.91 24.36 18.97
CA VAL A 60 10.86 23.23 18.90
C VAL A 60 11.36 22.86 20.28
N GLU A 61 11.71 23.85 21.10
CA GLU A 61 12.11 23.66 22.50
C GLU A 61 11.01 22.95 23.30
N GLU A 62 9.75 23.36 23.14
CA GLU A 62 8.62 22.70 23.80
C GLU A 62 8.50 21.23 23.38
N ILE A 63 8.55 20.94 22.08
CA ILE A 63 8.46 19.57 21.55
C ILE A 63 9.60 18.72 22.11
N ILE A 64 10.84 19.21 22.04
CA ILE A 64 12.01 18.47 22.52
C ILE A 64 11.93 18.25 24.04
N SER A 65 11.50 19.25 24.80
CA SER A 65 11.34 19.14 26.26
C SER A 65 10.29 18.09 26.62
N ASN A 66 9.17 18.06 25.91
CA ASN A 66 8.13 17.06 26.10
C ASN A 66 8.63 15.65 25.77
N VAL A 67 9.33 15.47 24.65
CA VAL A 67 9.93 14.18 24.28
C VAL A 67 10.97 13.74 25.31
N TRP A 68 11.83 14.65 25.76
CA TRP A 68 12.85 14.37 26.75
C TRP A 68 12.23 13.94 28.09
N HIS A 69 11.17 14.61 28.52
CA HIS A 69 10.42 14.23 29.72
C HIS A 69 9.83 12.82 29.61
N GLN A 70 9.33 12.41 28.44
CA GLN A 70 8.84 11.05 28.22
C GLN A 70 9.95 10.00 28.31
N ILE A 71 11.13 10.31 27.75
CA ILE A 71 12.31 9.43 27.86
C ILE A 71 12.72 9.25 29.32
N GLN A 72 12.82 10.33 30.09
CA GLN A 72 13.13 10.27 31.52
C GLN A 72 12.07 9.49 32.30
N SER A 73 10.78 9.74 32.03
CA SER A 73 9.67 9.05 32.69
C SER A 73 9.64 7.55 32.40
N SER A 74 10.21 7.13 31.28
CA SER A 74 10.32 5.71 30.90
C SER A 74 11.48 4.97 31.58
N GLY A 75 12.42 5.67 32.23
CA GLY A 75 13.60 5.08 32.87
C GLY A 75 14.63 4.49 31.88
N TYR A 76 14.65 5.01 30.65
CA TYR A 76 15.59 4.64 29.60
C TYR A 76 16.59 5.75 29.27
N ASP A 77 16.54 6.89 29.94
CA ASP A 77 17.44 8.02 29.71
C ASP A 77 18.91 7.57 29.82
N ASP A 78 19.27 6.85 30.88
CA ASP A 78 20.60 6.29 31.10
C ASP A 78 20.99 5.13 30.15
N LYS A 79 20.05 4.60 29.37
CA LYS A 79 20.22 3.41 28.50
C LYS A 79 20.27 3.73 27.01
N LEU A 80 20.35 5.00 26.62
CA LEU A 80 20.43 5.43 25.21
C LEU A 80 21.84 5.26 24.60
N THR A 81 22.44 4.07 24.69
CA THR A 81 23.81 3.77 24.21
C THR A 81 23.99 4.07 22.71
N ALA A 82 22.97 3.79 21.91
CA ALA A 82 22.94 3.99 20.46
C ALA A 82 22.60 5.43 20.06
N GLY A 83 22.16 6.26 21.02
CA GLY A 83 21.72 7.63 20.81
C GLY A 83 20.25 7.76 20.37
N ILE A 84 19.90 8.98 19.98
CA ILE A 84 18.57 9.37 19.49
C ILE A 84 18.61 9.46 17.97
N VAL A 85 17.60 8.88 17.31
CA VAL A 85 17.43 8.97 15.86
C VAL A 85 16.17 9.77 15.56
N MET A 86 16.32 10.85 14.80
CA MET A 86 15.22 11.68 14.33
C MET A 86 14.87 11.29 12.90
N THR A 87 13.58 11.31 12.58
CA THR A 87 13.05 11.01 11.24
C THR A 87 11.72 11.74 11.03
N GLY A 88 11.13 11.60 9.83
CA GLY A 88 9.94 12.34 9.42
C GLY A 88 10.27 13.75 8.90
N GLY A 89 9.28 14.39 8.26
CA GLY A 89 9.47 15.69 7.61
C GLY A 89 9.92 16.81 8.56
N GLY A 90 9.52 16.75 9.83
CA GLY A 90 9.92 17.73 10.85
C GLY A 90 11.40 17.68 11.22
N ALA A 91 12.09 16.56 10.98
CA ALA A 91 13.53 16.44 11.22
C ALA A 91 14.38 17.22 10.20
N ASN A 92 13.77 17.71 9.11
CA ASN A 92 14.46 18.53 8.10
C ASN A 92 14.62 20.00 8.50
N LEU A 93 14.05 20.43 9.63
CA LEU A 93 14.22 21.81 10.10
C LEU A 93 15.70 22.09 10.40
N LYS A 94 16.18 23.27 9.99
CA LYS A 94 17.59 23.65 10.18
C LYS A 94 17.98 23.60 11.66
N ASN A 95 19.16 23.09 11.97
CA ASN A 95 19.72 22.96 13.33
C ASN A 95 18.87 22.14 14.33
N MET A 96 17.91 21.32 13.86
CA MET A 96 17.08 20.47 14.73
C MET A 96 17.91 19.50 15.58
N ASP A 97 18.97 18.93 15.02
CA ASP A 97 19.84 17.99 15.74
C ASP A 97 20.66 18.71 16.82
N GLU A 98 21.10 19.93 16.53
CA GLU A 98 21.76 20.79 17.51
C GLU A 98 20.80 21.22 18.63
N ALA A 99 19.56 21.60 18.31
CA ALA A 99 18.55 21.95 19.31
C ALA A 99 18.32 20.79 20.28
N LEU A 100 18.23 19.56 19.74
CA LEU A 100 18.08 18.35 20.54
C LEU A 100 19.30 18.06 21.41
N ARG A 101 20.52 18.26 20.89
CA ARG A 101 21.77 18.13 21.67
C ARG A 101 21.82 19.14 22.81
N ARG A 102 21.50 20.42 22.54
CA ARG A 102 21.53 21.51 23.54
C ARG A 102 20.56 21.27 24.68
N LYS A 103 19.36 20.76 24.39
CA LYS A 103 18.32 20.51 25.41
C LYS A 103 18.50 19.21 26.18
N THR A 104 18.87 18.11 25.51
CA THR A 104 18.97 16.79 26.15
C THR A 104 20.34 16.53 26.77
N GLY A 105 21.40 17.21 26.32
CA GLY A 105 22.78 16.91 26.69
C GLY A 105 23.35 15.65 26.02
N TYR A 106 22.59 14.96 25.17
CA TYR A 106 23.06 13.76 24.46
C TYR A 106 23.84 14.13 23.20
N SER A 107 25.08 13.63 23.13
CA SER A 107 25.97 13.87 21.98
C SER A 107 25.76 12.89 20.82
N LYS A 108 24.94 11.86 20.98
CA LYS A 108 24.63 10.89 19.91
C LYS A 108 23.24 11.14 19.37
N VAL A 109 23.13 12.08 18.44
CA VAL A 109 21.90 12.35 17.68
C VAL A 109 22.19 12.11 16.20
N ARG A 110 21.28 11.43 15.49
CA ARG A 110 21.37 11.19 14.04
C ARG A 110 20.04 11.52 13.36
N HIS A 111 20.11 12.13 12.19
CA HIS A 111 18.96 12.27 11.30
C HIS A 111 18.96 11.09 10.31
N ALA A 112 17.84 10.39 10.20
CA ALA A 112 17.61 9.31 9.25
C ALA A 112 16.71 9.79 8.10
N PRO A 113 17.28 10.26 6.97
CA PRO A 113 16.52 10.77 5.83
C PRO A 113 15.91 9.67 4.95
N PHE A 114 16.39 8.43 5.06
CA PHE A 114 15.85 7.30 4.30
C PHE A 114 16.13 5.97 5.00
N ILE A 115 15.37 4.93 4.65
CA ILE A 115 15.60 3.59 5.15
C ILE A 115 16.88 2.96 4.57
N GLY A 116 17.46 1.99 5.27
CA GLY A 116 18.69 1.31 4.83
C GLY A 116 18.50 0.34 3.66
N ASN A 117 17.26 0.01 3.28
CA ASN A 117 16.99 -0.92 2.20
C ASN A 117 16.89 -0.18 0.85
N GLU A 118 17.36 -0.82 -0.22
CA GLU A 118 17.21 -0.30 -1.57
C GLU A 118 15.76 -0.42 -2.04
N VAL A 119 15.11 0.72 -2.26
CA VAL A 119 13.76 0.80 -2.82
C VAL A 119 13.87 1.44 -4.20
N TYR A 120 13.41 0.72 -5.23
CA TYR A 120 13.36 1.23 -6.59
C TYR A 120 12.09 2.06 -6.77
N ASP A 121 12.28 3.33 -7.10
CA ASP A 121 11.21 4.26 -7.43
C ASP A 121 11.37 4.76 -8.87
N ASN A 122 10.38 4.48 -9.70
CA ASN A 122 10.38 4.88 -11.10
C ASN A 122 9.94 6.33 -11.31
N LYS A 123 9.28 6.96 -10.33
CA LYS A 123 8.62 8.26 -10.49
C LYS A 123 9.09 9.32 -9.48
N ASN A 124 10.09 9.03 -8.66
CA ASN A 124 10.55 9.90 -7.57
C ASN A 124 9.40 10.36 -6.64
N VAL A 125 8.45 9.46 -6.39
CA VAL A 125 7.37 9.66 -5.41
C VAL A 125 7.90 9.61 -3.99
N LEU A 126 8.97 8.84 -3.75
CA LEU A 126 9.59 8.69 -2.44
C LEU A 126 10.65 9.78 -2.23
N SER A 127 10.26 10.84 -1.53
CA SER A 127 11.19 11.86 -1.06
C SER A 127 12.20 11.24 -0.07
N LYS A 128 13.49 11.57 -0.26
CA LYS A 128 14.59 11.13 0.62
C LYS A 128 14.83 12.11 1.77
N ASP A 129 13.74 12.53 2.39
CA ASP A 129 13.66 13.56 3.43
C ASP A 129 13.10 13.00 4.75
N GLY A 130 12.99 11.69 4.86
CA GLY A 130 12.44 11.00 6.03
C GLY A 130 10.91 11.00 6.12
N THR A 131 10.20 11.75 5.28
CA THR A 131 8.72 11.87 5.33
C THR A 131 8.05 10.52 5.08
N CYS A 132 8.59 9.70 4.18
CA CYS A 132 8.06 8.38 3.87
C CYS A 132 8.59 7.24 4.75
N ASN A 133 9.46 7.51 5.73
CA ASN A 133 10.12 6.45 6.49
C ASN A 133 9.14 5.58 7.30
N ALA A 134 8.05 6.16 7.82
CA ALA A 134 7.02 5.39 8.51
C ALA A 134 6.32 4.41 7.55
N LEU A 135 5.93 4.86 6.35
CA LEU A 135 5.33 4.03 5.32
C LEU A 135 6.28 2.89 4.90
N LEU A 136 7.54 3.22 4.62
CA LEU A 136 8.54 2.24 4.21
C LEU A 136 8.87 1.25 5.34
N GLY A 137 8.87 1.70 6.59
CA GLY A 137 9.03 0.85 7.77
C GLY A 137 7.88 -0.14 7.93
N LEU A 138 6.64 0.31 7.74
CA LEU A 138 5.47 -0.59 7.76
C LEU A 138 5.50 -1.61 6.62
N LEU A 139 5.84 -1.17 5.40
CA LEU A 139 6.00 -2.08 4.26
C LEU A 139 7.11 -3.11 4.50
N SER A 140 8.21 -2.70 5.12
CA SER A 140 9.30 -3.62 5.47
C SER A 140 8.97 -4.57 6.62
N ALA A 141 8.10 -4.17 7.54
CA ALA A 141 7.66 -4.99 8.67
C ALA A 141 6.48 -5.92 8.31
N GLY A 142 5.80 -5.67 7.19
CA GLY A 142 4.68 -6.47 6.71
C GLY A 142 5.12 -7.89 6.37
N THR A 143 4.78 -8.84 7.23
CA THR A 143 4.96 -10.29 6.99
C THR A 143 3.75 -10.94 6.33
N GLU A 144 2.62 -10.23 6.28
CA GLU A 144 1.39 -10.72 5.68
C GLU A 144 1.44 -10.56 4.16
N ASN A 145 1.30 -11.68 3.47
CA ASN A 145 1.15 -11.68 2.02
C ASN A 145 -0.30 -11.32 1.67
N CYS A 146 -0.58 -10.05 1.43
CA CYS A 146 -1.89 -9.57 0.97
C CYS A 146 -2.25 -10.06 -0.44
N CYS A 147 -1.27 -10.65 -1.16
CA CYS A 147 -1.59 -11.48 -2.31
C CYS A 147 -2.31 -12.71 -1.78
N ARG A 148 -3.64 -12.69 -1.83
CA ARG A 148 -4.38 -13.91 -2.17
C ARG A 148 -3.67 -14.44 -3.41
N LEU A 149 -2.81 -15.44 -3.25
CA LEU A 149 -2.80 -16.49 -4.25
C LEU A 149 -4.26 -16.90 -4.26
N GLU A 150 -4.99 -16.51 -5.31
CA GLU A 150 -6.15 -17.30 -5.64
C GLU A 150 -5.59 -18.72 -5.67
N GLU A 151 -5.93 -19.53 -4.66
CA GLU A 151 -5.83 -20.96 -4.80
C GLU A 151 -6.67 -21.19 -6.03
N GLY A 152 -5.98 -21.31 -7.18
CA GLY A 152 -6.62 -21.20 -8.48
C GLY A 152 -7.80 -22.13 -8.41
N PHE A 153 -9.00 -21.58 -8.57
CA PHE A 153 -10.27 -22.25 -8.32
C PHE A 153 -10.07 -23.70 -8.78
N GLN A 154 -9.91 -24.63 -7.82
CA GLN A 154 -9.81 -26.03 -8.17
C GLN A 154 -11.23 -26.34 -8.57
N ASN A 155 -11.53 -26.14 -9.85
CA ASN A 155 -12.72 -26.63 -10.49
C ASN A 155 -12.72 -28.12 -10.18
N LYS A 156 -13.47 -28.52 -9.15
CA LYS A 156 -13.91 -29.90 -8.94
C LYS A 156 -14.92 -30.31 -10.03
N SER A 157 -14.70 -29.84 -11.26
CA SER A 157 -15.46 -30.16 -12.46
C SER A 157 -14.57 -30.55 -13.64
N ASN A 158 -13.25 -30.66 -13.45
CA ASN A 158 -12.40 -31.40 -14.38
C ASN A 158 -12.04 -32.77 -13.79
N GLN A 159 -13.05 -33.54 -13.39
CA GLN A 159 -12.98 -34.95 -13.74
C GLN A 159 -13.41 -35.02 -15.20
N SER A 160 -12.48 -35.32 -16.11
CA SER A 160 -12.89 -35.87 -17.39
C SER A 160 -13.66 -37.15 -17.07
N THR A 161 -14.99 -37.09 -17.09
CA THR A 161 -15.77 -38.31 -17.26
C THR A 161 -15.25 -38.97 -18.53
N PRO A 162 -14.80 -40.23 -18.50
CA PRO A 162 -14.50 -40.92 -19.74
C PRO A 162 -15.76 -40.84 -20.60
N VAL A 163 -15.58 -40.60 -21.89
CA VAL A 163 -16.69 -40.58 -22.85
C VAL A 163 -17.35 -41.95 -22.81
N THR A 164 -18.37 -42.10 -21.98
CA THR A 164 -19.23 -43.29 -21.97
C THR A 164 -20.11 -43.19 -23.18
N ASP A 165 -19.93 -44.15 -24.10
CA ASP A 165 -20.69 -44.30 -25.33
C ASP A 165 -22.19 -44.34 -25.01
N LEU A 166 -22.93 -43.31 -25.42
CA LEU A 166 -24.30 -43.05 -25.00
C LEU A 166 -25.34 -44.07 -25.54
N PHE A 167 -24.90 -45.08 -26.29
CA PHE A 167 -25.77 -46.01 -27.01
C PHE A 167 -25.52 -47.49 -26.69
N GLU A 168 -24.78 -47.78 -25.61
CA GLU A 168 -24.41 -49.17 -25.26
C GLU A 168 -25.63 -50.06 -24.91
N ASN A 169 -26.74 -49.43 -24.50
CA ASN A 169 -27.95 -50.11 -24.00
C ASN A 169 -29.16 -50.03 -24.94
N ASP A 170 -29.04 -49.44 -26.14
CA ASP A 170 -30.16 -49.33 -27.07
C ASP A 170 -30.17 -50.53 -28.03
N GLU A 171 -30.97 -51.55 -27.70
CA GLU A 171 -31.06 -52.82 -28.46
C GLU A 171 -31.49 -52.63 -29.93
N ILE A 172 -32.12 -51.50 -30.25
CA ILE A 172 -32.59 -51.14 -31.60
C ILE A 172 -31.39 -50.80 -32.51
N LEU A 173 -30.40 -50.08 -31.99
CA LEU A 173 -29.19 -49.68 -32.74
C LEU A 173 -28.22 -50.84 -32.95
N LYS A 174 -28.19 -51.83 -32.04
CA LYS A 174 -27.42 -53.07 -32.22
C LYS A 174 -27.95 -53.91 -33.38
N LYS A 175 -29.28 -54.06 -33.47
CA LYS A 175 -29.91 -54.75 -34.60
C LYS A 175 -29.63 -54.03 -35.92
N GLN A 176 -29.77 -52.70 -35.95
CA GLN A 176 -29.48 -51.92 -37.16
C GLN A 176 -28.01 -51.99 -37.60
N LYS A 177 -27.05 -52.07 -36.66
CA LYS A 177 -25.61 -52.25 -36.98
C LYS A 177 -25.30 -53.66 -37.53
N GLU A 178 -25.79 -54.71 -36.90
CA GLU A 178 -25.61 -56.10 -37.37
C GLU A 178 -26.24 -56.32 -38.75
N GLU A 179 -27.37 -55.66 -39.00
CA GLU A 179 -28.08 -55.62 -40.27
C GLU A 179 -27.25 -54.93 -41.39
N THR A 180 -26.55 -53.83 -41.09
CA THR A 180 -25.67 -53.15 -42.05
C THR A 180 -24.30 -53.82 -42.26
N GLU A 181 -23.78 -54.57 -41.29
CA GLU A 181 -22.45 -55.19 -41.38
C GLU A 181 -22.44 -56.58 -42.05
N ASN A 182 -23.59 -57.25 -42.19
CA ASN A 182 -23.65 -58.57 -42.83
C ASN A 182 -24.78 -58.69 -43.89
N PRO A 183 -24.59 -58.18 -45.11
CA PRO A 183 -25.62 -58.17 -46.15
C PRO A 183 -26.03 -59.57 -46.67
N LYS A 184 -25.37 -60.65 -46.22
CA LYS A 184 -25.68 -62.03 -46.66
C LYS A 184 -26.83 -62.68 -45.88
N THR A 185 -27.24 -62.15 -44.73
CA THR A 185 -28.36 -62.67 -43.92
C THR A 185 -29.72 -62.13 -44.36
N TYR A 186 -29.79 -60.88 -44.84
CA TYR A 186 -31.03 -60.27 -45.33
C TYR A 186 -31.69 -61.04 -46.48
N HIS A 187 -30.91 -61.48 -47.48
CA HIS A 187 -31.45 -62.23 -48.61
C HIS A 187 -31.92 -63.66 -48.27
N LYS A 188 -31.59 -64.18 -47.07
CA LYS A 188 -32.04 -65.51 -46.62
C LYS A 188 -33.35 -65.44 -45.82
N GLU A 189 -33.60 -64.34 -45.13
CA GLU A 189 -34.78 -64.17 -44.27
C GLU A 189 -36.01 -63.59 -45.01
N GLU A 190 -35.82 -62.71 -46.01
CA GLU A 190 -36.92 -62.26 -46.89
C GLU A 190 -37.58 -63.41 -47.66
N LYS A 191 -36.81 -64.45 -48.05
CA LYS A 191 -37.35 -65.66 -48.69
C LYS A 191 -38.18 -66.55 -47.75
N LYS A 192 -38.05 -66.39 -46.42
CA LYS A 192 -38.85 -67.16 -45.44
C LYS A 192 -40.09 -66.41 -44.95
N ASN A 193 -40.04 -65.08 -44.84
CA ASN A 193 -41.13 -64.28 -44.28
C ASN A 193 -42.26 -63.94 -45.27
N THR A 194 -42.07 -64.16 -46.57
CA THR A 194 -43.13 -64.07 -47.58
C THR A 194 -44.14 -65.22 -47.53
N LEU A 195 -43.89 -66.27 -46.73
CA LEU A 195 -44.70 -67.50 -46.73
C LEU A 195 -45.71 -67.65 -45.58
N LYS A 196 -45.74 -66.76 -44.58
CA LYS A 196 -46.62 -66.94 -43.41
C LYS A 196 -47.16 -65.62 -42.83
N LYS A 197 -48.14 -65.00 -43.50
CA LYS A 197 -49.13 -64.14 -42.79
C LYS A 197 -50.19 -65.05 -42.14
N PRO A 198 -50.71 -64.67 -40.97
CA PRO A 198 -52.06 -64.11 -40.99
C PRO A 198 -52.28 -62.94 -40.03
N GLU A 199 -53.09 -61.98 -40.46
CA GLU A 199 -53.69 -60.96 -39.60
C GLU A 199 -55.10 -61.38 -39.15
N LYS A 200 -55.29 -61.27 -37.83
CA LYS A 200 -56.38 -60.61 -37.07
C LYS A 200 -57.85 -60.86 -37.46
N PRO A 201 -58.72 -61.06 -36.47
CA PRO A 201 -60.07 -60.53 -36.53
C PRO A 201 -60.21 -59.21 -35.75
N LYS A 202 -60.91 -58.30 -36.45
CA LYS A 202 -61.44 -57.00 -36.03
C LYS A 202 -62.69 -57.20 -35.16
N ASN A 203 -62.89 -56.34 -34.15
CA ASN A 203 -64.22 -55.98 -33.64
C ASN A 203 -64.27 -54.45 -33.57
N LYS A 204 -64.92 -53.77 -34.52
CA LYS A 204 -66.35 -53.36 -34.55
C LYS A 204 -66.73 -52.41 -33.41
N TRP A 205 -66.76 -51.12 -33.73
CA TRP A 205 -67.97 -50.29 -33.71
C TRP A 205 -68.05 -49.56 -35.05
#